data_AF-A0A6P7H440-F1
#
_entry.id   AF-A0A6P7H440-F1
#
_cell.length_a   1.000
_cell.length_b   1.000
_cell.length_c   1.000
_cell.angle_alpha   90.00
_cell.angle_beta   90.00
_cell.angle_gamma   90.00
#
_symmetry.space_group_name_H-M   'P 1'
#
loop_
_entity.id
_entity.type
_entity.pdbx_description
1 polymer ?
#
loop_
_entity_poly.entity_id
_entity_poly.type
_entity_poly.pdbx_seq_one_letter_code
_entity_poly.pdbx_strand_id
1 'polypeptide(L)'
;METGKKELSDLEKLLQLMQIQSQKMYEAKRTMDRNQEESKRTMDENQRETKRVVEENQEETKQAIEENNRNLENIKKEMVKKIEEIVEKCEKHEIEIKEIKIKMKEVTNCQKKEIENLENKLENAIQADIKEVERKIKENERKIVDINTQQNFRERREMVIHSTDDVKIRFGGDVRRLHPVPFINSLKKKVQHIGNFETVKETIRNHLKYEAGLWFDSKEEEFDSWQQFEQKILNCFWGKVQQMEINKELQNGRYNDRIEQLVELIARHFEETLEDHITLQNYKDVDSLCQFLQRRESRLRERKSRTSQED
;
A
#
# COMPACT_ATOMS: atom_id res chain seq x y z
N MET A 1 -71.92 115.64 -99.69
CA MET A 1 -72.70 114.46 -99.26
C MET A 1 -71.78 113.26 -99.05
N GLU A 2 -70.73 113.38 -98.24
CA GLU A 2 -69.69 112.33 -98.08
C GLU A 2 -69.39 112.00 -96.61
N THR A 3 -69.83 112.85 -95.67
CA THR A 3 -69.60 112.68 -94.23
C THR A 3 -70.61 111.72 -93.56
N GLY A 4 -71.88 111.71 -93.99
CA GLY A 4 -72.93 110.86 -93.39
C GLY A 4 -72.86 109.36 -93.73
N LYS A 5 -72.20 108.94 -94.81
CA LYS A 5 -71.99 107.51 -95.13
C LYS A 5 -70.88 106.86 -94.32
N LYS A 6 -69.91 107.66 -93.84
CA LYS A 6 -68.79 107.19 -93.02
C LYS A 6 -69.24 106.94 -91.58
N GLU A 7 -70.06 107.84 -91.03
CA GLU A 7 -70.66 107.70 -89.70
C GLU A 7 -71.61 106.49 -89.60
N LEU A 8 -72.39 106.20 -90.65
CA LEU A 8 -73.27 105.02 -90.67
C LEU A 8 -72.48 103.70 -90.69
N SER A 9 -71.38 103.66 -91.46
CA SER A 9 -70.48 102.48 -91.53
C SER A 9 -69.72 102.25 -90.22
N ASP A 10 -69.33 103.32 -89.52
CA ASP A 10 -68.66 103.22 -88.23
C ASP A 10 -69.63 102.79 -87.12
N LEU A 11 -70.91 103.19 -87.18
CA LEU A 11 -71.96 102.72 -86.28
C LEU A 11 -72.28 101.21 -86.48
N GLU A 12 -72.31 100.75 -87.73
CA GLU A 12 -72.58 99.34 -88.07
C GLU A 12 -71.41 98.42 -87.65
N LYS A 13 -70.17 98.88 -87.77
CA LYS A 13 -68.98 98.22 -87.19
C LYS A 13 -69.05 98.18 -85.66
N LEU A 14 -69.52 99.25 -85.02
CA LEU A 14 -69.70 99.29 -83.57
C LEU A 14 -70.77 98.28 -83.11
N LEU A 15 -71.87 98.16 -83.87
CA LEU A 15 -72.94 97.19 -83.59
C LEU A 15 -72.46 95.74 -83.77
N GLN A 16 -71.70 95.45 -84.83
CA GLN A 16 -71.05 94.14 -85.02
C GLN A 16 -70.06 93.83 -83.90
N LEU A 17 -69.26 94.80 -83.47
CA LEU A 17 -68.36 94.66 -82.32
C LEU A 17 -69.11 94.35 -81.03
N MET A 18 -70.23 95.02 -80.76
CA MET A 18 -71.08 94.73 -79.60
C MET A 18 -71.69 93.34 -79.65
N GLN A 19 -72.17 92.89 -80.81
CA GLN A 19 -72.70 91.53 -80.98
C GLN A 19 -71.61 90.47 -80.77
N ILE A 20 -70.43 90.67 -81.35
CA ILE A 20 -69.27 89.78 -81.16
C ILE A 20 -68.83 89.75 -79.69
N GLN A 21 -68.80 90.91 -79.00
CA GLN A 21 -68.48 90.95 -77.58
C GLN A 21 -69.54 90.26 -76.72
N SER A 22 -70.83 90.44 -77.01
CA SER A 22 -71.92 89.75 -76.31
C SER A 22 -71.85 88.23 -76.52
N GLN A 23 -71.52 87.78 -77.72
CA GLN A 23 -71.39 86.36 -78.05
C GLN A 23 -70.16 85.75 -77.37
N LYS A 24 -69.01 86.43 -77.40
CA LYS A 24 -67.80 86.04 -76.65
C LYS A 24 -68.04 86.00 -75.15
N MET A 25 -68.80 86.95 -74.59
CA MET A 25 -69.17 86.97 -73.18
C MET A 25 -70.07 85.78 -72.83
N TYR A 26 -71.05 85.46 -73.69
CA TYR A 26 -71.94 84.32 -73.48
C TYR A 26 -71.21 82.97 -73.58
N GLU A 27 -70.28 82.85 -74.53
CA GLU A 27 -69.41 81.67 -74.66
C GLU A 27 -68.46 81.52 -73.47
N ALA A 28 -67.82 82.61 -73.03
CA ALA A 28 -66.96 82.63 -71.85
C ALA A 28 -67.72 82.26 -70.58
N LYS A 29 -68.98 82.71 -70.45
CA LYS A 29 -69.84 82.33 -69.33
C LYS A 29 -70.19 80.84 -69.39
N ARG A 30 -70.55 80.31 -70.56
CA ARG A 30 -70.83 78.88 -70.74
C ARG A 30 -69.61 78.00 -70.45
N THR A 31 -68.41 78.40 -70.86
CA THR A 31 -67.18 77.64 -70.56
C THR A 31 -66.85 77.72 -69.08
N MET A 32 -67.04 78.87 -68.44
CA MET A 32 -66.88 79.02 -66.99
C MET A 32 -67.85 78.14 -66.21
N ASP A 33 -69.15 78.14 -66.55
CA ASP A 33 -70.16 77.30 -65.92
C ASP A 33 -69.82 75.81 -66.10
N ARG A 34 -69.39 75.41 -67.30
CA ARG A 34 -69.01 74.03 -67.61
C ARG A 34 -67.77 73.59 -66.82
N ASN A 35 -66.76 74.46 -66.73
CA ASN A 35 -65.55 74.21 -65.94
C ASN A 35 -65.85 74.14 -64.45
N GLN A 36 -66.77 74.99 -63.95
CA GLN A 36 -67.18 74.97 -62.55
C GLN A 36 -67.93 73.68 -62.21
N GLU A 37 -68.81 73.21 -63.11
CA GLU A 37 -69.54 71.95 -62.95
C GLU A 37 -68.59 70.74 -63.00
N GLU A 38 -67.63 70.73 -63.92
CA GLU A 38 -66.60 69.67 -64.02
C GLU A 38 -65.70 69.65 -62.79
N SER A 39 -65.33 70.82 -62.25
CA SER A 39 -64.58 70.94 -61.01
C SER A 39 -65.38 70.42 -59.80
N LYS A 40 -66.69 70.64 -59.73
CA LYS A 40 -67.54 70.04 -58.69
C LYS A 40 -67.61 68.52 -58.81
N ARG A 41 -67.81 68.00 -60.02
CA ARG A 41 -67.88 66.55 -60.25
C ARG A 41 -66.59 65.84 -59.87
N THR A 42 -65.44 66.37 -60.31
CA THR A 42 -64.12 65.83 -59.96
C THR A 42 -63.87 65.88 -58.45
N MET A 43 -64.32 66.93 -57.75
CA MET A 43 -64.24 67.01 -56.30
C MET A 43 -65.11 65.95 -55.60
N ASP A 44 -66.34 65.75 -56.05
CA ASP A 44 -67.25 64.73 -55.52
C ASP A 44 -66.72 63.30 -55.77
N GLU A 45 -66.18 63.05 -56.97
CA GLU A 45 -65.53 61.78 -57.34
C GLU A 45 -64.35 61.51 -56.40
N ASN A 46 -63.44 62.49 -56.25
CA ASN A 46 -62.28 62.39 -55.37
C ASN A 46 -62.68 62.16 -53.90
N GLN A 47 -63.73 62.82 -53.41
CA GLN A 47 -64.23 62.58 -52.05
C GLN A 47 -64.80 61.17 -51.89
N ARG A 48 -65.53 60.66 -52.88
CA ARG A 48 -66.05 59.28 -52.84
C ARG A 48 -64.95 58.24 -52.91
N GLU A 49 -63.94 58.46 -53.75
CA GLU A 49 -62.80 57.56 -53.87
C GLU A 49 -61.95 57.56 -52.60
N THR A 50 -61.70 58.74 -52.02
CA THR A 50 -61.01 58.84 -50.72
C THR A 50 -61.78 58.09 -49.63
N LYS A 51 -63.11 58.21 -49.57
CA LYS A 51 -63.93 57.47 -48.61
C LYS A 51 -63.84 55.95 -48.82
N ARG A 52 -63.94 55.48 -50.07
CA ARG A 52 -63.82 54.05 -50.40
C ARG A 52 -62.46 53.49 -50.00
N VAL A 53 -61.37 54.18 -50.34
CA VAL A 53 -60.01 53.75 -49.97
C VAL A 53 -59.83 53.72 -48.44
N VAL A 54 -60.41 54.67 -47.71
CA VAL A 54 -60.36 54.66 -46.24
C VAL A 54 -61.16 53.49 -45.66
N GLU A 55 -62.33 53.18 -46.19
CA GLU A 55 -63.15 52.04 -45.77
C GLU A 55 -62.48 50.70 -46.07
N GLU A 56 -61.90 50.53 -47.27
CA GLU A 56 -61.14 49.34 -47.65
C GLU A 56 -59.93 49.13 -46.73
N ASN A 57 -59.14 50.18 -46.49
CA ASN A 57 -58.00 50.10 -45.58
C ASN A 57 -58.41 49.76 -44.14
N GLN A 58 -59.56 50.27 -43.67
CA GLN A 58 -60.09 49.94 -42.34
C GLN A 58 -60.50 48.47 -42.25
N GLU A 59 -61.15 47.95 -43.28
CA GLU A 59 -61.58 46.55 -43.31
C GLU A 59 -60.38 45.59 -43.43
N GLU A 60 -59.38 45.90 -44.27
CA GLU A 60 -58.13 45.13 -44.33
C GLU A 60 -57.41 45.10 -42.98
N THR A 61 -57.32 46.26 -42.30
CA THR A 61 -56.71 46.35 -40.98
C THR A 61 -57.46 45.50 -39.96
N LYS A 62 -58.80 45.51 -40.01
CA LYS A 62 -59.65 44.71 -39.12
C LYS A 62 -59.47 43.20 -39.36
N GLN A 63 -59.43 42.78 -40.62
CA GLN A 63 -59.19 41.38 -40.99
C GLN A 63 -57.81 40.90 -40.54
N ALA A 64 -56.78 41.73 -40.71
CA ALA A 64 -55.43 41.43 -40.23
C ALA A 64 -55.38 41.29 -38.70
N ILE A 65 -56.10 42.15 -37.96
CA ILE A 65 -56.23 42.04 -36.50
C ILE A 65 -56.93 40.73 -36.10
N GLU A 66 -58.03 40.37 -36.78
CA GLU A 66 -58.77 39.12 -36.49
C GLU A 66 -57.96 37.87 -36.82
N GLU A 67 -57.20 37.86 -37.91
CA GLU A 67 -56.29 36.76 -38.25
C GLU A 67 -55.15 36.64 -37.23
N ASN A 68 -54.52 37.76 -36.86
CA ASN A 68 -53.49 37.78 -35.82
C ASN A 68 -54.03 37.28 -34.48
N ASN A 69 -55.25 37.65 -34.10
CA ASN A 69 -55.89 37.17 -32.88
C ASN A 69 -56.16 35.66 -32.93
N ARG A 70 -56.60 35.11 -34.07
CA ARG A 70 -56.77 33.67 -34.26
C ARG A 70 -55.44 32.92 -34.15
N ASN A 71 -54.39 33.46 -34.75
CA ASN A 71 -53.05 32.88 -34.67
C ASN A 71 -52.51 32.89 -33.24
N LEU A 72 -52.68 33.99 -32.51
CA LEU A 72 -52.31 34.09 -31.09
C LEU A 72 -53.07 33.08 -30.22
N GLU A 73 -54.37 32.89 -30.46
CA GLU A 73 -55.17 31.92 -29.70
C GLU A 73 -54.74 30.47 -29.98
N ASN A 74 -54.37 30.16 -31.22
CA ASN A 74 -53.82 28.83 -31.57
C ASN A 74 -52.47 28.60 -30.89
N ILE A 75 -51.56 29.58 -30.93
CA ILE A 75 -50.26 29.52 -30.24
C ILE A 75 -50.48 29.32 -28.74
N LYS A 76 -51.40 30.06 -28.13
CA LYS A 76 -51.73 29.95 -26.71
C LYS A 76 -52.23 28.54 -26.37
N LYS A 77 -53.12 27.95 -27.16
CA LYS A 77 -53.60 26.58 -26.96
C LYS A 77 -52.48 25.55 -27.04
N GLU A 78 -51.58 25.69 -28.02
CA GLU A 78 -50.41 24.80 -28.12
C GLU A 78 -49.47 24.94 -26.91
N MET A 79 -49.23 26.17 -26.44
CA MET A 79 -48.39 26.41 -25.27
C MET A 79 -49.01 25.81 -24.01
N VAL A 80 -50.32 25.97 -23.81
CA VAL A 80 -51.05 25.36 -22.68
C VAL A 80 -50.90 23.84 -22.72
N LYS A 81 -51.14 23.21 -23.88
CA LYS A 81 -50.98 21.75 -24.03
C LYS A 81 -49.56 21.28 -23.70
N LYS A 82 -48.53 22.00 -24.17
CA LYS A 82 -47.12 21.68 -23.85
C LYS A 82 -46.83 21.81 -22.36
N ILE A 83 -47.40 22.82 -21.69
CA ILE A 83 -47.26 23.00 -20.25
C ILE A 83 -47.91 21.85 -19.49
N GLU A 84 -49.13 21.44 -19.87
CA GLU A 84 -49.83 20.29 -19.28
C GLU A 84 -49.02 19.00 -19.41
N GLU A 85 -48.47 18.72 -20.60
CA GLU A 85 -47.59 17.55 -20.82
C GLU A 85 -46.32 17.57 -19.95
N ILE A 86 -45.75 18.76 -19.72
CA ILE A 86 -44.59 18.92 -18.82
C ILE A 86 -44.98 18.65 -17.37
N VAL A 87 -46.11 19.20 -16.91
CA VAL A 87 -46.63 19.00 -15.55
C VAL A 87 -46.87 17.52 -15.28
N GLU A 88 -47.55 16.80 -16.20
CA GLU A 88 -47.82 15.37 -16.03
C GLU A 88 -46.53 14.53 -15.95
N LYS A 89 -45.52 14.87 -16.76
CA LYS A 89 -44.19 14.21 -16.68
C LYS A 89 -43.47 14.51 -15.37
N CYS A 90 -43.56 15.75 -14.88
CA CYS A 90 -42.98 16.14 -13.59
C CYS A 90 -43.62 15.38 -12.42
N GLU A 91 -44.94 15.24 -12.41
CA GLU A 91 -45.67 14.48 -11.37
C GLU A 91 -45.26 13.00 -11.37
N LYS A 92 -45.15 12.38 -12.56
CA LYS A 92 -44.68 10.98 -12.69
C LYS A 92 -43.28 10.80 -12.11
N HIS A 93 -42.33 11.68 -12.48
CA HIS A 93 -40.98 11.63 -11.93
C HIS A 93 -40.95 11.85 -10.41
N GLU A 94 -41.83 12.71 -9.86
CA GLU A 94 -41.90 12.93 -8.42
C GLU A 94 -42.33 11.66 -7.66
N ILE A 95 -43.29 10.91 -8.21
CA ILE A 95 -43.72 9.62 -7.65
C ILE A 95 -42.57 8.60 -7.70
N GLU A 96 -41.87 8.48 -8.83
CA GLU A 96 -40.72 7.56 -8.97
C GLU A 96 -39.60 7.89 -7.97
N ILE A 97 -39.28 9.18 -7.78
CA ILE A 97 -38.30 9.63 -6.79
C ILE A 97 -38.73 9.22 -5.37
N LYS A 98 -40.01 9.36 -5.04
CA LYS A 98 -40.55 8.94 -3.73
C LYS A 98 -40.42 7.43 -3.53
N GLU A 99 -40.71 6.62 -4.54
CA GLU A 99 -40.55 5.16 -4.48
C GLU A 99 -39.09 4.74 -4.32
N ILE A 100 -38.17 5.32 -5.09
CA ILE A 100 -36.73 5.05 -4.98
C ILE A 100 -36.24 5.37 -3.57
N LYS A 101 -36.69 6.50 -2.99
CA LYS A 101 -36.34 6.90 -1.63
C LYS A 101 -36.82 5.91 -0.56
N ILE A 102 -38.01 5.32 -0.74
CA ILE A 102 -38.54 4.27 0.14
C ILE A 102 -37.67 3.01 0.02
N LYS A 103 -37.43 2.52 -1.19
CA LYS A 103 -36.59 1.33 -1.45
C LYS A 103 -35.17 1.50 -0.89
N MET A 104 -34.57 2.67 -1.04
CA MET A 104 -33.25 2.97 -0.45
C MET A 104 -33.24 2.85 1.08
N LYS A 105 -34.29 3.32 1.76
CA LYS A 105 -34.41 3.18 3.22
C LYS A 105 -34.54 1.72 3.64
N GLU A 106 -35.31 0.93 2.90
CA GLU A 106 -35.48 -0.50 3.17
C GLU A 106 -34.16 -1.27 3.00
N VAL A 107 -33.45 -1.06 1.89
CA VAL A 107 -32.13 -1.67 1.67
C VAL A 107 -31.15 -1.28 2.79
N THR A 108 -31.12 0.00 3.17
CA THR A 108 -30.27 0.49 4.27
C THR A 108 -30.59 -0.22 5.59
N ASN A 109 -31.88 -0.43 5.89
CA ASN A 109 -32.30 -1.11 7.11
C ASN A 109 -31.97 -2.61 7.09
N CYS A 110 -32.12 -3.27 5.94
CA CYS A 110 -31.73 -4.68 5.77
C CYS A 110 -30.22 -4.86 5.94
N GLN A 111 -29.41 -4.01 5.29
CA GLN A 111 -27.95 -4.03 5.42
C GLN A 111 -27.50 -3.83 6.87
N LYS A 112 -28.12 -2.89 7.61
CA LYS A 112 -27.81 -2.70 9.03
C LYS A 112 -28.04 -3.95 9.87
N LYS A 113 -29.17 -4.64 9.68
CA LYS A 113 -29.48 -5.88 10.40
C LYS A 113 -28.52 -7.03 10.04
N GLU A 114 -28.11 -7.10 8.78
CA GLU A 114 -27.17 -8.12 8.32
C GLU A 114 -25.76 -7.90 8.91
N ILE A 115 -25.30 -6.65 8.93
CA ILE A 115 -24.04 -6.26 9.58
C ILE A 115 -24.08 -6.61 11.06
N GLU A 116 -25.15 -6.21 11.78
CA GLU A 116 -25.32 -6.52 13.21
C GLU A 116 -25.30 -8.03 13.49
N ASN A 117 -25.91 -8.85 12.62
CA ASN A 117 -25.87 -10.31 12.74
C ASN A 117 -24.44 -10.87 12.52
N LEU A 118 -23.71 -10.34 11.54
CA LEU A 118 -22.32 -10.75 11.27
C LEU A 118 -21.38 -10.34 12.42
N GLU A 119 -21.54 -9.14 12.96
CA GLU A 119 -20.81 -8.66 14.13
C GLU A 119 -21.04 -9.57 15.33
N ASN A 120 -22.29 -9.92 15.62
CA ASN A 120 -22.62 -10.86 16.69
C ASN A 120 -22.02 -12.26 16.48
N LYS A 121 -22.02 -12.78 15.25
CA LYS A 121 -21.38 -14.07 14.93
C LYS A 121 -19.87 -14.03 15.13
N LEU A 122 -19.23 -12.94 14.71
CA LEU A 122 -17.79 -12.74 14.86
C LEU A 122 -17.40 -12.63 16.33
N GLU A 123 -18.12 -11.81 17.11
CA GLU A 123 -17.91 -11.66 18.55
C GLU A 123 -18.01 -13.01 19.27
N ASN A 124 -19.03 -13.81 18.96
CA ASN A 124 -19.19 -15.14 19.52
C ASN A 124 -18.03 -16.10 19.16
N ALA A 125 -17.54 -16.04 17.91
CA ALA A 125 -16.40 -16.85 17.47
C ALA A 125 -15.11 -16.45 18.19
N ILE A 126 -14.83 -15.15 18.29
CA ILE A 126 -13.67 -14.61 19.02
C ILE A 126 -13.73 -15.03 20.49
N GLN A 127 -14.88 -14.93 21.13
CA GLN A 127 -15.03 -15.38 22.53
C GLN A 127 -14.80 -16.87 22.71
N ALA A 128 -15.16 -17.71 21.74
CA ALA A 128 -14.89 -19.14 21.78
C ALA A 128 -13.37 -19.42 21.69
N ASP A 129 -12.68 -18.75 20.77
CA ASP A 129 -11.23 -18.87 20.60
C ASP A 129 -10.46 -18.36 21.83
N ILE A 130 -10.88 -17.25 22.43
CA ILE A 130 -10.30 -16.74 23.68
C ILE A 130 -10.41 -17.79 24.79
N LYS A 131 -11.59 -18.40 24.99
CA LYS A 131 -11.79 -19.44 26.00
C LYS A 131 -10.94 -20.69 25.74
N GLU A 132 -10.72 -21.04 24.47
CA GLU A 132 -9.84 -22.14 24.09
C GLU A 132 -8.38 -21.85 24.46
N VAL A 133 -7.89 -20.66 24.11
CA VAL A 133 -6.53 -20.21 24.41
C VAL A 133 -6.30 -20.15 25.92
N GLU A 134 -7.23 -19.57 26.68
CA GLU A 134 -7.17 -19.53 28.15
C GLU A 134 -7.08 -20.92 28.77
N ARG A 135 -7.80 -21.92 28.21
CA ARG A 135 -7.72 -23.30 28.68
C ARG A 135 -6.34 -23.91 28.46
N LYS A 136 -5.75 -23.68 27.27
CA LYS A 136 -4.40 -24.15 26.93
C LYS A 136 -3.32 -23.49 27.80
N ILE A 137 -3.47 -22.20 28.09
CA ILE A 137 -2.58 -21.47 29.01
C ILE A 137 -2.62 -22.12 30.40
N LYS A 138 -3.81 -22.33 30.98
CA LYS A 138 -3.97 -22.98 32.29
C LYS A 138 -3.44 -24.42 32.33
N GLU A 139 -3.53 -25.15 31.22
CA GLU A 139 -2.94 -26.48 31.10
C GLU A 139 -1.40 -26.42 31.09
N ASN A 140 -0.83 -25.49 30.33
CA ASN A 140 0.62 -25.29 30.27
C ASN A 140 1.18 -24.81 31.61
N GLU A 141 0.49 -23.92 32.31
CA GLU A 141 0.84 -23.49 33.67
C GLU A 141 0.95 -24.69 34.62
N ARG A 142 -0.02 -25.61 34.58
CA ARG A 142 0.03 -26.86 35.36
C ARG A 142 1.23 -27.74 34.99
N LYS A 143 1.49 -27.93 33.70
CA LYS A 143 2.66 -28.69 33.22
C LYS A 143 3.98 -28.06 33.69
N ILE A 144 4.10 -26.74 33.69
CA ILE A 144 5.28 -26.03 34.18
C ILE A 144 5.48 -26.28 35.68
N VAL A 145 4.41 -26.23 36.48
CA VAL A 145 4.46 -26.55 37.92
C VAL A 145 4.92 -27.99 38.16
N ASP A 146 4.40 -28.94 37.38
CA ASP A 146 4.81 -30.35 37.46
C ASP A 146 6.29 -30.55 37.09
N ILE A 147 6.74 -29.92 36.00
CA ILE A 147 8.16 -29.94 35.57
C ILE A 147 9.06 -29.36 36.66
N ASN A 148 8.72 -28.20 37.21
CA ASN A 148 9.49 -27.58 38.29
C ASN A 148 9.53 -28.48 39.53
N THR A 149 8.43 -29.16 39.86
CA THR A 149 8.39 -30.11 40.98
C THR A 149 9.30 -31.31 40.71
N GLN A 150 9.26 -31.89 39.51
CA GLN A 150 10.15 -32.99 39.11
C GLN A 150 11.62 -32.56 39.06
N GLN A 151 11.91 -31.34 38.60
CA GLN A 151 13.26 -30.77 38.62
C GLN A 151 13.75 -30.57 40.04
N ASN A 152 12.93 -30.08 40.98
CA ASN A 152 13.28 -30.03 42.41
C ASN A 152 13.58 -31.43 42.98
N PHE A 153 12.89 -32.48 42.52
CA PHE A 153 13.22 -33.87 42.87
C PHE A 153 14.52 -34.35 42.21
N ARG A 154 14.80 -33.92 40.98
CA ARG A 154 16.05 -34.21 40.25
C ARG A 154 17.24 -33.52 40.90
N GLU A 155 17.11 -32.25 41.27
CA GLU A 155 18.10 -31.47 42.02
C GLU A 155 18.30 -32.03 43.43
N ARG A 156 17.27 -32.58 44.08
CA ARG A 156 17.43 -33.33 45.34
C ARG A 156 18.11 -34.68 45.16
N ARG A 157 18.00 -35.32 44.00
CA ARG A 157 18.78 -36.53 43.66
C ARG A 157 20.20 -36.20 43.20
N GLU A 158 20.40 -35.05 42.57
CA GLU A 158 21.72 -34.49 42.27
C GLU A 158 22.43 -33.99 43.55
N MET A 159 21.72 -33.49 44.57
CA MET A 159 22.32 -33.24 45.89
C MET A 159 22.85 -34.51 46.56
N VAL A 160 22.33 -35.70 46.19
CA VAL A 160 22.83 -36.99 46.68
C VAL A 160 23.98 -37.53 45.80
N ILE A 161 24.18 -36.99 44.59
CA ILE A 161 25.24 -37.40 43.64
C ILE A 161 26.26 -36.24 43.36
N HIS A 162 26.17 -35.12 44.08
CA HIS A 162 27.12 -34.00 44.00
C HIS A 162 27.76 -33.68 45.34
N SER A 163 28.19 -34.72 46.06
CA SER A 163 29.05 -34.54 47.24
C SER A 163 30.40 -35.25 47.15
N THR A 164 30.83 -35.66 45.96
CA THR A 164 32.22 -36.07 45.72
C THR A 164 32.62 -35.67 44.31
N ASP A 165 33.64 -34.82 44.22
CA ASP A 165 34.52 -34.62 43.07
C ASP A 165 34.14 -33.55 42.03
N ASP A 166 34.17 -32.30 42.50
CA ASP A 166 34.85 -31.24 41.74
C ASP A 166 36.34 -31.63 41.64
N VAL A 167 36.68 -32.64 40.81
CA VAL A 167 38.08 -32.92 40.47
C VAL A 167 38.56 -31.69 39.74
N LYS A 168 39.17 -30.75 40.47
CA LYS A 168 39.95 -29.66 39.90
C LYS A 168 41.00 -30.30 38.99
N ILE A 169 40.68 -30.42 37.70
CA ILE A 169 41.63 -30.87 36.68
C ILE A 169 42.73 -29.81 36.67
N ARG A 170 43.84 -30.13 37.33
CA ARG A 170 45.02 -29.28 37.44
C ARG A 170 46.13 -29.85 36.57
N PHE A 171 46.73 -29.02 35.74
CA PHE A 171 47.83 -29.42 34.89
C PHE A 171 49.16 -29.34 35.65
N GLY A 172 49.89 -30.45 35.63
CA GLY A 172 51.12 -30.62 36.42
C GLY A 172 52.43 -30.47 35.65
N GLY A 173 52.37 -30.28 34.32
CA GLY A 173 53.53 -30.32 33.42
C GLY A 173 53.74 -31.69 32.75
N ASP A 174 53.25 -32.76 33.36
CA ASP A 174 53.32 -34.11 32.79
C ASP A 174 52.24 -34.34 31.71
N VAL A 175 52.68 -34.27 30.47
CA VAL A 175 51.84 -34.45 29.27
C VAL A 175 51.23 -35.84 29.19
N ARG A 176 51.87 -36.86 29.76
CA ARG A 176 51.36 -38.24 29.73
C ARG A 176 50.14 -38.42 30.61
N ARG A 177 50.02 -37.59 31.65
CA ARG A 177 48.89 -37.61 32.60
C ARG A 177 47.74 -36.72 32.15
N LEU A 178 48.04 -35.58 31.57
CA LEU A 178 47.04 -34.68 31.03
C LEU A 178 47.65 -33.92 29.85
N HIS A 179 47.08 -34.07 28.67
CA HIS A 179 47.56 -33.35 27.50
C HIS A 179 47.27 -31.84 27.65
N PRO A 180 48.23 -30.94 27.34
CA PRO A 180 48.08 -29.51 27.58
C PRO A 180 46.99 -28.87 26.69
N VAL A 181 46.78 -29.35 25.46
CA VAL A 181 45.72 -28.82 24.55
C VAL A 181 44.30 -28.91 25.13
N PRO A 182 43.77 -30.09 25.52
CA PRO A 182 42.42 -30.16 26.11
C PRO A 182 42.32 -29.43 27.46
N PHE A 183 43.41 -29.39 28.24
CA PHE A 183 43.46 -28.59 29.46
C PHE A 183 43.27 -27.09 29.17
N ILE A 184 44.02 -26.54 28.21
CA ILE A 184 43.92 -25.13 27.82
C ILE A 184 42.53 -24.82 27.27
N ASN A 185 41.95 -25.68 26.45
CA ASN A 185 40.59 -25.47 25.92
C ASN A 185 39.53 -25.44 27.04
N SER A 186 39.65 -26.32 28.02
CA SER A 186 38.77 -26.30 29.20
C SER A 186 38.96 -25.03 30.03
N LEU A 187 40.20 -24.63 30.27
CA LEU A 187 40.52 -23.40 30.99
C LEU A 187 40.03 -22.15 30.24
N LYS A 188 40.15 -22.12 28.91
CA LYS A 188 39.66 -21.06 28.02
C LYS A 188 38.17 -20.83 28.18
N LYS A 189 37.37 -21.90 28.19
CA LYS A 189 35.92 -21.83 28.45
C LYS A 189 35.60 -21.25 29.83
N LYS A 190 36.42 -21.52 30.85
CA LYS A 190 36.23 -20.96 32.20
C LYS A 190 36.58 -19.48 32.29
N VAL A 191 37.59 -19.03 31.55
CA VAL A 191 38.05 -17.64 31.62
C VAL A 191 37.43 -16.72 30.57
N GLN A 192 36.65 -17.24 29.61
CA GLN A 192 36.09 -16.48 28.48
C GLN A 192 35.18 -15.31 28.89
N HIS A 193 34.60 -15.36 30.10
CA HIS A 193 33.71 -14.32 30.63
C HIS A 193 34.44 -13.29 31.51
N ILE A 194 35.75 -13.47 31.75
CA ILE A 194 36.55 -12.60 32.62
C ILE A 194 37.16 -11.48 31.77
N GLY A 195 36.76 -10.23 32.04
CA GLY A 195 37.24 -9.06 31.30
C GLY A 195 38.62 -8.52 31.74
N ASN A 196 39.11 -8.91 32.92
CA ASN A 196 40.41 -8.47 33.46
C ASN A 196 41.44 -9.59 33.40
N PHE A 197 42.56 -9.36 32.72
CA PHE A 197 43.61 -10.37 32.55
C PHE A 197 44.32 -10.75 33.85
N GLU A 198 44.41 -9.84 34.84
CA GLU A 198 44.98 -10.19 36.15
C GLU A 198 44.14 -11.23 36.90
N THR A 199 42.81 -11.16 36.76
CA THR A 199 41.90 -12.20 37.28
C THR A 199 42.03 -13.51 36.50
N VAL A 200 42.37 -13.45 35.22
CA VAL A 200 42.69 -14.63 34.40
C VAL A 200 43.98 -15.28 34.86
N LYS A 201 45.05 -14.51 35.16
CA LYS A 201 46.31 -15.03 35.72
C LYS A 201 46.09 -15.75 37.05
N GLU A 202 45.30 -15.17 37.94
CA GLU A 202 44.92 -15.82 39.21
C GLU A 202 44.16 -17.14 38.97
N THR A 203 43.26 -17.17 37.98
CA THR A 203 42.55 -18.40 37.60
C THR A 203 43.52 -19.44 37.03
N ILE A 204 44.49 -19.04 36.21
CA ILE A 204 45.54 -19.92 35.67
C ILE A 204 46.37 -20.51 36.81
N ARG A 205 46.85 -19.68 37.74
CA ARG A 205 47.64 -20.09 38.92
C ARG A 205 46.93 -21.18 39.72
N ASN A 206 45.63 -21.05 39.92
CA ASN A 206 44.81 -22.02 40.65
C ASN A 206 44.61 -23.38 39.94
N HIS A 207 44.85 -23.42 38.62
CA HIS A 207 44.68 -24.60 37.76
C HIS A 207 46.01 -25.23 37.33
N LEU A 208 47.15 -24.61 37.65
CA LEU A 208 48.48 -25.18 37.47
C LEU A 208 49.00 -25.76 38.79
N LYS A 209 49.85 -26.78 38.72
CA LYS A 209 50.53 -27.38 39.88
C LYS A 209 51.90 -27.91 39.47
N TYR A 210 52.73 -28.23 40.46
CA TYR A 210 54.06 -28.81 40.27
C TYR A 210 54.90 -28.01 39.25
N GLU A 211 55.50 -28.67 38.26
CA GLU A 211 56.39 -28.07 37.27
C GLU A 211 55.70 -26.98 36.44
N ALA A 212 54.44 -27.20 36.04
CA ALA A 212 53.69 -26.19 35.29
C ALA A 212 53.33 -24.96 36.13
N GLY A 213 53.10 -25.12 37.43
CA GLY A 213 52.90 -24.00 38.35
C GLY A 213 54.16 -23.16 38.50
N LEU A 214 55.30 -23.82 38.81
CA LEU A 214 56.59 -23.14 38.94
C LEU A 214 57.03 -22.44 37.65
N TRP A 215 56.77 -23.06 36.50
CA TRP A 215 57.03 -22.45 35.20
C TRP A 215 56.21 -21.17 35.02
N PHE A 216 54.92 -21.20 35.35
CA PHE A 216 54.04 -20.04 35.22
C PHE A 216 54.48 -18.91 36.15
N ASP A 217 54.75 -19.21 37.41
CA ASP A 217 55.20 -18.22 38.40
C ASP A 217 56.50 -17.53 37.93
N SER A 218 57.43 -18.26 37.32
CA SER A 218 58.69 -17.68 36.81
C SER A 218 58.54 -16.78 35.58
N LYS A 219 57.40 -16.84 34.88
CA LYS A 219 57.15 -16.12 33.61
C LYS A 219 55.89 -15.28 33.64
N GLU A 220 55.26 -15.12 34.81
CA GLU A 220 53.94 -14.51 34.95
C GLU A 220 53.89 -13.08 34.40
N GLU A 221 54.97 -12.33 34.60
CA GLU A 221 55.14 -10.96 34.10
C GLU A 221 55.31 -10.87 32.58
N GLU A 222 55.62 -11.97 31.90
CA GLU A 222 55.80 -12.00 30.45
C GLU A 222 54.49 -12.23 29.66
N PHE A 223 53.34 -12.22 30.35
CA PHE A 223 52.02 -12.44 29.75
C PHE A 223 51.13 -11.21 29.91
N ASP A 224 50.69 -10.66 28.78
CA ASP A 224 49.73 -9.55 28.70
C ASP A 224 48.38 -9.98 28.09
N SER A 225 48.29 -11.21 27.58
CA SER A 225 47.07 -11.73 26.96
C SER A 225 46.97 -13.25 27.05
N TRP A 226 45.74 -13.76 26.93
CA TRP A 226 45.46 -15.19 26.91
C TRP A 226 46.21 -15.91 25.77
N GLN A 227 46.29 -15.26 24.60
CA GLN A 227 46.97 -15.81 23.43
C GLN A 227 48.47 -16.05 23.67
N GLN A 228 49.15 -15.11 24.34
CA GLN A 228 50.57 -15.28 24.68
C GLN A 228 50.79 -16.43 25.68
N PHE A 229 49.91 -16.55 26.68
CA PHE A 229 49.93 -17.67 27.61
C PHE A 229 49.73 -19.00 26.89
N GLU A 230 48.67 -19.13 26.10
CA GLU A 230 48.31 -20.32 25.32
C GLU A 230 49.47 -20.78 24.41
N GLN A 231 50.10 -19.85 23.69
CA GLN A 231 51.25 -20.17 22.83
C GLN A 231 52.47 -20.64 23.62
N LYS A 232 52.83 -19.93 24.70
CA LYS A 232 54.04 -20.23 25.47
C LYS A 232 53.91 -21.52 26.27
N ILE A 233 52.73 -21.80 26.85
CA ILE A 233 52.52 -23.06 27.60
C ILE A 233 52.52 -24.26 26.65
N LEU A 234 51.94 -24.13 25.45
CA LEU A 234 52.00 -25.18 24.43
C LEU A 234 53.41 -25.37 23.91
N ASN A 235 54.18 -24.30 23.67
CA ASN A 235 55.58 -24.44 23.26
C ASN A 235 56.45 -25.08 24.35
N CYS A 236 56.16 -24.82 25.62
CA CYS A 236 56.93 -25.34 26.74
C CYS A 236 56.65 -26.82 27.01
N PHE A 237 55.37 -27.20 27.06
CA PHE A 237 54.97 -28.56 27.44
C PHE A 237 54.57 -29.43 26.25
N TRP A 238 54.33 -28.86 25.08
CA TRP A 238 53.97 -29.58 23.85
C TRP A 238 54.76 -29.08 22.63
N GLY A 239 55.98 -28.61 22.85
CA GLY A 239 56.87 -28.16 21.79
C GLY A 239 57.44 -29.31 20.96
N LYS A 240 58.22 -28.96 19.93
CA LYS A 240 58.85 -29.93 19.02
C LYS A 240 59.70 -30.98 19.75
N VAL A 241 60.34 -30.60 20.86
CA VAL A 241 61.21 -31.50 21.64
C VAL A 241 60.38 -32.57 22.35
N GLN A 242 59.30 -32.18 23.03
CA GLN A 242 58.40 -33.10 23.73
C GLN A 242 57.67 -34.03 22.74
N GLN A 243 57.25 -33.48 21.60
CA GLN A 243 56.66 -34.27 20.52
C GLN A 243 57.68 -35.27 19.94
N MET A 244 58.95 -34.88 19.77
CA MET A 244 60.01 -35.77 19.29
C MET A 244 60.31 -36.90 20.28
N GLU A 245 60.32 -36.63 21.59
CA GLU A 245 60.54 -37.66 22.60
C GLU A 245 59.41 -38.70 22.60
N ILE A 246 58.16 -38.26 22.51
CA ILE A 246 57.00 -39.15 22.38
C ILE A 246 57.08 -39.93 21.06
N ASN A 247 57.44 -39.28 19.95
CA ASN A 247 57.60 -39.96 18.66
C ASN A 247 58.70 -41.02 18.69
N LYS A 248 59.81 -40.77 19.38
CA LYS A 248 60.89 -41.74 19.60
C LYS A 248 60.40 -42.93 20.43
N GLU A 249 59.57 -42.71 21.44
CA GLU A 249 58.95 -43.80 22.21
C GLU A 249 57.95 -44.62 21.38
N LEU A 250 57.16 -43.95 20.53
CA LEU A 250 56.23 -44.58 19.59
C LEU A 250 56.98 -45.44 18.55
N GLN A 251 58.10 -44.96 18.01
CA GLN A 251 58.93 -45.69 17.05
C GLN A 251 59.61 -46.92 17.66
N ASN A 252 59.86 -46.92 18.96
CA ASN A 252 60.50 -48.03 19.68
C ASN A 252 59.50 -49.13 20.12
N GLY A 253 58.27 -49.15 19.60
CA GLY A 253 57.31 -50.23 19.83
C GLY A 253 56.67 -50.24 21.23
N ARG A 254 56.93 -49.24 22.07
CA ARG A 254 56.33 -49.12 23.42
C ARG A 254 54.91 -48.54 23.43
N TYR A 255 54.19 -48.64 22.31
CA TYR A 255 52.79 -48.22 22.20
C TYR A 255 51.80 -49.35 22.53
N ASN A 256 52.24 -50.61 22.52
CA ASN A 256 51.37 -51.77 22.76
C ASN A 256 50.83 -51.85 24.19
N ASP A 257 51.49 -51.24 25.16
CA ASP A 257 51.05 -51.35 26.55
C ASP A 257 49.78 -50.54 26.85
N ARG A 258 49.40 -49.56 25.99
CA ARG A 258 48.27 -48.63 26.25
C ARG A 258 47.60 -48.06 25.00
N ILE A 259 47.30 -48.90 24.01
CA ILE A 259 46.63 -48.48 22.77
C ILE A 259 45.27 -47.79 23.02
N GLU A 260 44.58 -48.16 24.09
CA GLU A 260 43.31 -47.58 24.53
C GLU A 260 43.46 -46.09 24.91
N GLN A 261 44.57 -45.71 25.56
CA GLN A 261 44.82 -44.31 25.94
C GLN A 261 45.19 -43.45 24.73
N LEU A 262 45.87 -44.03 23.74
CA LEU A 262 46.23 -43.36 22.49
C LEU A 262 44.97 -43.07 21.65
N VAL A 263 44.07 -44.05 21.55
CA VAL A 263 42.76 -43.91 20.89
C VAL A 263 41.90 -42.87 21.60
N GLU A 264 41.89 -42.87 22.93
CA GLU A 264 41.15 -41.88 23.73
C GLU A 264 41.70 -40.45 23.56
N LEU A 265 43.03 -40.29 23.44
CA LEU A 265 43.67 -38.98 23.22
C LEU A 265 43.36 -38.43 21.82
N ILE A 266 43.39 -39.29 20.80
CA ILE A 266 43.04 -38.92 19.43
C ILE A 266 41.55 -38.57 19.35
N ALA A 267 40.68 -39.36 19.99
CA ALA A 267 39.24 -39.10 20.08
C ALA A 267 38.95 -37.70 20.67
N ARG A 268 39.68 -37.32 21.73
CA ARG A 268 39.53 -36.02 22.40
C ARG A 268 39.93 -34.81 21.56
N HIS A 269 40.79 -35.00 20.56
CA HIS A 269 41.29 -33.92 19.70
C HIS A 269 40.31 -33.54 18.57
N PHE A 270 39.36 -34.42 18.22
CA PHE A 270 38.41 -34.25 17.11
C PHE A 270 36.98 -33.89 17.54
N GLU A 271 36.82 -33.38 18.77
CA GLU A 271 35.53 -33.02 19.37
C GLU A 271 34.99 -31.67 18.87
N GLU A 272 33.85 -31.71 18.15
CA GLU A 272 32.95 -30.55 18.04
C GLU A 272 31.63 -30.78 18.79
N THR A 273 31.20 -32.03 19.03
CA THR A 273 29.95 -32.35 19.71
C THR A 273 30.07 -33.52 20.70
N LEU A 274 29.18 -33.55 21.71
CA LEU A 274 29.15 -34.59 22.75
C LEU A 274 28.82 -36.00 22.19
N GLU A 275 28.13 -36.06 21.06
CA GLU A 275 27.76 -37.32 20.37
C GLU A 275 28.97 -37.98 19.68
N ASP A 276 29.90 -37.17 19.18
CA ASP A 276 31.18 -37.64 18.66
C ASP A 276 32.05 -38.25 19.77
N HIS A 277 31.98 -37.72 20.99
CA HIS A 277 32.73 -38.21 22.14
C HIS A 277 32.32 -39.63 22.54
N ILE A 278 31.02 -39.92 22.53
CA ILE A 278 30.45 -41.23 22.90
C ILE A 278 30.75 -42.29 21.83
N THR A 279 30.78 -41.91 20.55
CA THR A 279 31.06 -42.85 19.45
C THR A 279 32.54 -43.17 19.33
N LEU A 280 33.43 -42.20 19.58
CA LEU A 280 34.88 -42.42 19.50
C LEU A 280 35.44 -43.26 20.66
N GLN A 281 34.83 -43.22 21.85
CA GLN A 281 35.20 -44.05 23.02
C GLN A 281 34.97 -45.56 22.81
N ASN A 282 34.24 -45.98 21.78
CA ASN A 282 33.91 -47.39 21.53
C ASN A 282 34.89 -48.13 20.63
N TYR A 283 35.91 -47.45 20.08
CA TYR A 283 36.92 -48.08 19.23
C TYR A 283 38.12 -48.52 20.06
N LYS A 284 38.55 -49.78 19.89
CA LYS A 284 39.64 -50.39 20.67
C LYS A 284 40.95 -50.50 19.90
N ASP A 285 40.92 -50.27 18.59
CA ASP A 285 42.05 -50.36 17.70
C ASP A 285 42.11 -49.15 16.75
N VAL A 286 43.33 -48.81 16.33
CA VAL A 286 43.62 -47.60 15.53
C VAL A 286 43.05 -47.73 14.11
N ASP A 287 42.98 -48.94 13.55
CA ASP A 287 42.46 -49.15 12.20
C ASP A 287 40.95 -48.88 12.11
N SER A 288 40.19 -49.36 13.09
CA SER A 288 38.76 -49.08 13.21
C SER A 288 38.47 -47.60 13.44
N LEU A 289 39.30 -46.92 14.23
CA LEU A 289 39.21 -45.47 14.45
C LEU A 289 39.48 -44.70 13.14
N CYS A 290 40.52 -45.06 12.40
CA CYS A 290 40.86 -44.44 11.12
C CYS A 290 39.73 -44.61 10.09
N GLN A 291 39.13 -45.80 10.00
CA GLN A 291 38.00 -46.06 9.11
C GLN A 291 36.76 -45.22 9.49
N PHE A 292 36.49 -45.05 10.78
CA PHE A 292 35.40 -44.19 11.24
C PHE A 292 35.61 -42.73 10.84
N LEU A 293 36.81 -42.19 11.08
CA LEU A 293 37.16 -40.81 10.74
C LEU A 293 37.05 -40.55 9.24
N GLN A 294 37.50 -41.48 8.39
CA GLN A 294 37.35 -41.39 6.93
C GLN A 294 35.88 -41.36 6.49
N ARG A 295 35.02 -42.21 7.09
CA ARG A 295 33.57 -42.20 6.80
C ARG A 295 32.89 -40.92 7.28
N ARG A 296 33.33 -40.34 8.39
CA ARG A 296 32.81 -39.07 8.92
C ARG A 296 33.15 -37.91 7.98
N GLU A 297 34.41 -37.81 7.58
CA GLU A 297 34.88 -36.74 6.71
C GLU A 297 34.17 -36.75 5.34
N SER A 298 33.91 -37.94 4.79
CA SER A 298 33.12 -38.09 3.56
C SER A 298 31.67 -37.62 3.73
N ARG A 299 31.02 -37.91 4.86
CA ARG A 299 29.65 -37.43 5.15
C ARG A 299 29.59 -35.91 5.36
N LEU A 300 30.62 -35.31 5.95
CA LEU A 300 30.74 -33.86 6.09
C LEU A 300 30.91 -33.16 4.73
N ARG A 301 31.72 -33.73 3.83
CA ARG A 301 31.85 -33.26 2.45
C ARG A 301 30.52 -33.30 1.70
N GLU A 302 29.79 -34.42 1.81
CA GLU A 302 28.46 -34.55 1.17
C GLU A 302 27.45 -33.52 1.68
N ARG A 303 27.44 -33.24 2.98
CA ARG A 303 26.55 -32.22 3.57
C ARG A 303 26.89 -30.83 3.05
N LYS A 304 28.18 -30.45 3.03
CA LYS A 304 28.63 -29.15 2.50
C LYS A 304 28.30 -28.98 1.02
N SER A 305 28.46 -30.03 0.21
CA SER A 305 28.11 -29.97 -1.21
C SER A 305 26.61 -29.78 -1.47
N ARG A 306 25.74 -30.33 -0.61
CA ARG A 306 24.28 -30.13 -0.72
C ARG A 306 23.86 -28.72 -0.37
N THR A 307 24.48 -28.11 0.64
CA THR A 307 24.18 -26.72 1.03
C THR A 307 24.63 -25.71 -0.03
N SER A 308 25.69 -26.01 -0.80
CA SER A 308 26.16 -25.17 -1.91
C SER A 308 25.38 -25.35 -3.24
N GLN A 309 24.38 -26.23 -3.30
CA GLN A 309 23.47 -26.36 -4.45
C GLN A 309 22.10 -25.73 -4.22
N GLU A 310 21.82 -25.24 -3.00
CA GLU A 310 20.57 -24.56 -2.62
C GLU A 310 20.72 -23.03 -2.53
N ASP A 311 21.91 -22.48 -2.83
CA ASP A 311 22.21 -21.05 -3.04
C ASP A 311 22.55 -20.76 -4.52
#